data_AF-A0A536WJM7-F1
#
_entry.id   AF-A0A536WJM7-F1
#
_cell.length_a   1.000
_cell.length_b   1.000
_cell.length_c   1.000
_cell.angle_alpha   90.00
_cell.angle_beta   90.00
_cell.angle_gamma   90.00
#
_symmetry.space_group_name_H-M   'P 1'
#
loop_
_entity.id
_entity.type
_entity.pdbx_description
1 polymer ?
#
loop_
_entity_poly.entity_id
_entity_poly.type
_entity_poly.pdbx_seq_one_letter_code
_entity_poly.pdbx_strand_id
1 'polypeptide(L)'
;MNASSVHKISSHPRWVATMYEFVAPHWDALVNGPWAESISSTRLSVQEMQGWILQIYPFIYDFPKFLAEALIKVEDDFSRTFLIENIRIEKAHAEHWLWMGEGFGLDRQQMLDLAEGGTPPLRDVQSLTDWVWRVNTKGSLAEAVAATSFAIEGVTGAIARKVCTGFEAYRDKPGVDMNPRTYKWIREHSHYDDEHPKFALEIVKHYAITPRMQRQVMYAAKRSLELLHLALVTSTQTLPAKMPASLSREAA
;
A
#
# COMPACT_ATOMS: atom_id res chain seq x y z
N MET A 1 -28.64 16.16 9.43
CA MET A 1 -28.12 16.84 8.23
C MET A 1 -27.63 15.74 7.28
N ASN A 2 -28.01 15.81 6.00
CA ASN A 2 -27.85 14.71 5.03
C ASN A 2 -26.40 14.23 4.90
N ALA A 3 -26.13 13.01 5.35
CA ALA A 3 -24.93 12.26 5.04
C ALA A 3 -25.09 11.63 3.65
N SER A 4 -24.82 12.39 2.60
CA SER A 4 -24.65 11.95 1.20
C SER A 4 -24.73 13.17 0.29
N SER A 5 -23.73 14.05 0.30
CA SER A 5 -23.35 14.69 -0.95
C SER A 5 -22.67 13.60 -1.78
N VAL A 6 -23.42 12.96 -2.68
CA VAL A 6 -22.81 12.14 -3.73
C VAL A 6 -21.93 13.09 -4.53
N HIS A 7 -20.65 13.13 -4.21
CA HIS A 7 -19.71 14.00 -4.90
C HIS A 7 -19.57 13.49 -6.33
N LYS A 8 -19.89 14.35 -7.29
CA LYS A 8 -19.95 13.95 -8.70
C LYS A 8 -18.52 13.96 -9.26
N ILE A 9 -18.06 12.81 -9.76
CA ILE A 9 -16.81 12.73 -10.53
C ILE A 9 -16.95 13.65 -11.74
N SER A 10 -16.02 14.60 -11.84
CA SER A 10 -16.02 15.59 -12.93
C SER A 10 -15.26 15.05 -14.14
N SER A 11 -15.65 15.50 -15.34
CA SER A 11 -14.96 15.12 -16.57
C SER A 11 -13.47 15.43 -16.48
N HIS A 12 -12.62 14.50 -16.93
CA HIS A 12 -11.18 14.68 -16.87
C HIS A 12 -10.70 15.77 -17.84
N PRO A 13 -9.97 16.79 -17.35
CA PRO A 13 -9.26 17.71 -18.24
C PRO A 13 -8.15 16.94 -18.99
N ARG A 14 -7.73 17.44 -20.14
CA ARG A 14 -6.76 16.74 -21.03
C ARG A 14 -5.49 16.29 -20.31
N TRP A 15 -4.96 17.09 -19.38
CA TRP A 15 -3.72 16.75 -18.67
C TRP A 15 -3.87 15.51 -17.78
N VAL A 16 -5.08 15.16 -17.32
CA VAL A 16 -5.32 13.94 -16.54
C VAL A 16 -5.17 12.70 -17.40
N ALA A 17 -5.58 12.74 -18.68
CA ALA A 17 -5.30 11.66 -19.62
C ALA A 17 -3.78 11.48 -19.79
N THR A 18 -3.04 12.58 -19.94
CA THR A 18 -1.56 12.56 -19.96
C THR A 18 -0.97 11.98 -18.68
N MET A 19 -1.55 12.26 -17.50
CA MET A 19 -1.11 11.67 -16.24
C MET A 19 -1.29 10.15 -16.24
N TYR A 20 -2.45 9.65 -16.68
CA TYR A 20 -2.70 8.20 -16.80
C TYR A 20 -1.71 7.53 -17.76
N GLU A 21 -1.50 8.10 -18.95
CA GLU A 21 -0.51 7.60 -19.92
C GLU A 21 0.91 7.58 -19.33
N PHE A 22 1.28 8.63 -18.58
CA PHE A 22 2.60 8.76 -17.98
C PHE A 22 2.88 7.73 -16.88
N VAL A 23 1.88 7.37 -16.08
CA VAL A 23 2.04 6.38 -15.00
C VAL A 23 1.77 4.94 -15.44
N ALA A 24 1.07 4.74 -16.56
CA ALA A 24 0.62 3.43 -17.02
C ALA A 24 1.72 2.36 -17.08
N PRO A 25 2.95 2.61 -17.60
CA PRO A 25 3.99 1.59 -17.62
C PRO A 25 4.42 1.12 -16.22
N HIS A 26 4.43 2.04 -15.24
CA HIS A 26 4.82 1.74 -13.87
C HIS A 26 3.71 1.01 -13.10
N TRP A 27 2.46 1.36 -13.40
CA TRP A 27 1.29 0.65 -12.90
C TRP A 27 1.24 -0.79 -13.45
N ASP A 28 1.47 -0.94 -14.76
CA ASP A 28 1.46 -2.23 -15.43
C ASP A 28 2.57 -3.16 -14.91
N ALA A 29 3.78 -2.63 -14.68
CA ALA A 29 4.88 -3.39 -14.08
C ALA A 29 4.53 -3.94 -12.69
N LEU A 30 3.68 -3.26 -11.92
CA LEU A 30 3.21 -3.72 -10.61
C LEU A 30 2.12 -4.79 -10.73
N VAL A 31 1.15 -4.61 -11.63
CA VAL A 31 -0.04 -5.46 -11.72
C VAL A 31 0.18 -6.70 -12.59
N ASN A 32 0.86 -6.53 -13.72
CA ASN A 32 1.09 -7.56 -14.73
C ASN A 32 2.56 -7.98 -14.82
N GLY A 33 3.43 -7.40 -13.99
CA GLY A 33 4.84 -7.76 -13.96
C GLY A 33 5.15 -9.08 -13.24
N PRO A 34 6.42 -9.51 -13.27
CA PRO A 34 6.85 -10.82 -12.76
C PRO A 34 6.50 -11.07 -11.30
N TRP A 35 6.51 -10.02 -10.46
CA TRP A 35 6.19 -10.13 -9.05
C TRP A 35 4.73 -10.57 -8.83
N ALA A 36 3.76 -9.81 -9.36
CA ALA A 36 2.34 -10.12 -9.22
C ALA A 36 1.97 -11.44 -9.92
N GLU A 37 2.57 -11.72 -11.07
CA GLU A 37 2.41 -13.01 -11.76
C GLU A 37 2.89 -14.18 -10.89
N SER A 38 4.00 -14.03 -10.17
CA SER A 38 4.53 -15.12 -9.33
C SER A 38 3.66 -15.39 -8.10
N ILE A 39 2.99 -14.40 -7.54
CA ILE A 39 2.03 -14.62 -6.45
C ILE A 39 0.73 -15.22 -6.98
N SER A 40 0.16 -14.62 -8.03
CA SER A 40 -1.14 -15.05 -8.60
C SER A 40 -1.10 -16.46 -9.20
N SER A 41 0.07 -16.92 -9.65
CA SER A 41 0.31 -18.31 -10.11
C SER A 41 0.94 -19.22 -9.04
N THR A 42 1.00 -18.77 -7.78
CA THR A 42 1.48 -19.56 -6.62
C THR A 42 2.89 -20.12 -6.83
N ARG A 43 3.78 -19.33 -7.46
CA ARG A 43 5.18 -19.70 -7.70
C ARG A 43 6.12 -19.33 -6.56
N LEU A 44 5.73 -18.41 -5.69
CA LEU A 44 6.53 -18.10 -4.51
C LEU A 44 6.44 -19.22 -3.48
N SER A 45 7.56 -19.47 -2.81
CA SER A 45 7.61 -20.28 -1.59
C SER A 45 6.94 -19.55 -0.42
N VAL A 46 6.61 -20.30 0.64
CA VAL A 46 6.09 -19.70 1.89
C VAL A 46 7.08 -18.69 2.47
N GLN A 47 8.38 -18.96 2.39
CA GLN A 47 9.41 -18.06 2.91
C GLN A 47 9.50 -16.76 2.10
N GLU A 48 9.35 -16.82 0.78
CA GLU A 48 9.27 -15.62 -0.06
C GLU A 48 7.99 -14.82 0.24
N MET A 49 6.86 -15.50 0.48
CA MET A 49 5.63 -14.84 0.95
C MET A 49 5.84 -14.14 2.29
N GLN A 50 6.42 -14.84 3.26
CA GLN A 50 6.78 -14.27 4.57
C GLN A 50 7.71 -13.06 4.43
N GLY A 51 8.69 -13.11 3.52
CA GLY A 51 9.63 -12.02 3.28
C GLY A 51 8.95 -10.71 2.95
N TRP A 52 8.06 -10.70 1.95
CA TRP A 52 7.36 -9.46 1.56
C TRP A 52 6.27 -9.05 2.55
N ILE A 53 5.56 -10.00 3.17
CA ILE A 53 4.55 -9.66 4.19
C ILE A 53 5.23 -8.98 5.40
N LEU A 54 6.35 -9.52 5.87
CA LEU A 54 7.10 -8.94 6.99
C LEU A 54 7.66 -7.57 6.63
N GLN A 55 8.39 -7.46 5.52
CA GLN A 55 9.14 -6.26 5.18
C GLN A 55 8.25 -5.07 4.80
N ILE A 56 7.06 -5.30 4.24
CA ILE A 56 6.14 -4.21 3.87
C ILE A 56 5.29 -3.74 5.07
N TYR A 57 5.19 -4.52 6.14
CA TYR A 57 4.36 -4.17 7.29
C TYR A 57 4.64 -2.77 7.89
N PRO A 58 5.90 -2.32 8.09
CA PRO A 58 6.17 -0.95 8.56
C PRO A 58 5.56 0.14 7.68
N PHE A 59 5.57 -0.05 6.35
CA PHE A 59 4.98 0.90 5.42
C PHE A 59 3.44 0.97 5.58
N ILE A 60 2.79 -0.18 5.77
CA ILE A 60 1.34 -0.28 6.00
C ILE A 60 0.96 0.31 7.36
N TYR A 61 1.77 0.04 8.38
CA TYR A 61 1.61 0.59 9.73
C TYR A 61 1.66 2.13 9.75
N ASP A 62 2.54 2.73 8.94
CA ASP A 62 2.68 4.18 8.83
C ASP A 62 1.67 4.83 7.86
N PHE A 63 0.95 4.05 7.06
CA PHE A 63 0.09 4.58 5.99
C PHE A 63 -0.92 5.65 6.45
N PRO A 64 -1.66 5.46 7.55
CA PRO A 64 -2.56 6.51 8.07
C PRO A 64 -1.84 7.79 8.51
N LYS A 65 -0.57 7.69 8.91
CA LYS A 65 0.25 8.85 9.31
C LYS A 65 0.64 9.70 8.10
N PHE A 66 0.92 9.07 6.96
CA PHE A 66 1.14 9.80 5.70
C PHE A 66 -0.09 10.62 5.32
N LEU A 67 -1.28 10.02 5.43
CA LEU A 67 -2.53 10.70 5.14
C LEU A 67 -2.80 11.86 6.12
N ALA A 68 -2.42 11.73 7.39
CA ALA A 68 -2.52 12.80 8.37
C ALA A 68 -1.63 14.02 7.99
N GLU A 69 -0.44 13.78 7.45
CA GLU A 69 0.40 14.86 6.90
C GLU A 69 -0.25 15.56 5.71
N ALA A 70 -0.98 14.85 4.85
CA ALA A 70 -1.78 15.49 3.81
C ALA A 70 -2.93 16.31 4.42
N LEU A 71 -3.62 15.78 5.43
CA LEU A 71 -4.80 16.39 6.05
C LEU A 71 -4.52 17.79 6.62
N ILE A 72 -3.35 18.02 7.21
CA ILE A 72 -3.01 19.34 7.77
C ILE A 72 -2.86 20.44 6.70
N LYS A 73 -2.87 20.09 5.42
CA LYS A 73 -2.76 21.03 4.28
C LYS A 73 -4.12 21.40 3.67
N VAL A 74 -5.21 20.84 4.17
CA VAL A 74 -6.53 20.94 3.53
C VAL A 74 -7.27 22.23 3.88
N GLU A 75 -7.70 22.95 2.85
CA GLU A 75 -8.48 24.18 3.00
C GLU A 75 -10.00 23.96 2.78
N ASP A 76 -10.39 22.97 1.97
CA ASP A 76 -11.79 22.69 1.63
C ASP A 76 -12.43 21.51 2.38
N ASP A 77 -13.76 21.51 2.50
CA ASP A 77 -14.52 20.50 3.25
C ASP A 77 -14.50 19.11 2.59
N PHE A 78 -14.47 19.04 1.26
CA PHE A 78 -14.50 17.78 0.53
C PHE A 78 -13.22 16.99 0.78
N SER A 79 -12.06 17.61 0.54
CA SER A 79 -10.76 16.98 0.76
C SER A 79 -10.55 16.62 2.23
N ARG A 80 -11.12 17.41 3.16
CA ARG A 80 -10.99 17.18 4.60
C ARG A 80 -11.77 15.94 5.01
N THR A 81 -13.00 15.85 4.54
CA THR A 81 -13.86 14.69 4.78
C THR A 81 -13.25 13.43 4.19
N PHE A 82 -12.81 13.49 2.92
CA PHE A 82 -12.14 12.40 2.24
C PHE A 82 -10.96 11.86 3.04
N LEU A 83 -10.02 12.72 3.46
CA LEU A 83 -8.84 12.25 4.20
C LEU A 83 -9.16 11.74 5.61
N ILE A 84 -10.11 12.35 6.32
CA ILE A 84 -10.53 11.87 7.66
C ILE A 84 -11.15 10.49 7.57
N GLU A 85 -12.04 10.27 6.60
CA GLU A 85 -12.68 8.97 6.37
C GLU A 85 -11.63 7.93 5.94
N ASN A 86 -10.71 8.31 5.06
CA ASN A 86 -9.65 7.42 4.61
C ASN A 86 -8.73 7.00 5.76
N ILE A 87 -8.26 7.95 6.59
CA ILE A 87 -7.44 7.65 7.78
C ILE A 87 -8.15 6.67 8.72
N ARG A 88 -9.47 6.83 8.90
CA ARG A 88 -10.25 5.93 9.75
C ARG A 88 -10.27 4.50 9.20
N ILE A 89 -10.39 4.33 7.89
CA ILE A 89 -10.39 3.02 7.22
C ILE A 89 -8.99 2.41 7.29
N GLU A 90 -7.97 3.15 6.83
CA GLU A 90 -6.58 2.68 6.75
C GLU A 90 -5.99 2.30 8.12
N LYS A 91 -6.47 2.91 9.21
CA LYS A 91 -6.07 2.51 10.57
C LYS A 91 -6.34 1.03 10.84
N ALA A 92 -7.44 0.47 10.33
CA ALA A 92 -7.78 -0.93 10.57
C ALA A 92 -6.89 -1.90 9.76
N HIS A 93 -6.36 -1.43 8.62
CA HIS A 93 -5.61 -2.27 7.69
C HIS A 93 -4.28 -2.77 8.27
N ALA A 94 -3.65 -2.03 9.18
CA ALA A 94 -2.45 -2.51 9.88
C ALA A 94 -2.72 -3.82 10.65
N GLU A 95 -3.85 -3.92 11.35
CA GLU A 95 -4.22 -5.14 12.06
C GLU A 95 -4.55 -6.28 11.10
N HIS A 96 -5.20 -5.98 9.97
CA HIS A 96 -5.52 -6.99 8.96
C HIS A 96 -4.25 -7.54 8.29
N TRP A 97 -3.22 -6.71 8.14
CA TRP A 97 -1.91 -7.14 7.65
C TRP A 97 -1.19 -8.05 8.64
N LEU A 98 -1.28 -7.78 9.95
CA LEU A 98 -0.76 -8.68 10.99
C LEU A 98 -1.43 -10.06 10.91
N TRP A 99 -2.75 -10.12 10.75
CA TRP A 99 -3.46 -11.40 10.58
C TRP A 99 -2.99 -12.17 9.34
N MET A 100 -2.70 -11.46 8.25
CA MET A 100 -2.10 -12.06 7.07
C MET A 100 -0.72 -12.65 7.38
N GLY A 101 0.13 -11.91 8.11
CA GLY A 101 1.45 -12.41 8.54
C GLY A 101 1.36 -13.64 9.43
N GLU A 102 0.54 -13.59 10.48
CA GLU A 102 0.31 -14.71 11.41
C GLU A 102 -0.17 -15.96 10.65
N GLY A 103 -1.10 -15.78 9.70
CA GLY A 103 -1.60 -16.89 8.87
C GLY A 103 -0.56 -17.46 7.91
N PHE A 104 0.51 -16.73 7.58
CA PHE A 104 1.69 -17.26 6.87
C PHE A 104 2.81 -17.72 7.83
N GLY A 105 2.55 -17.77 9.14
CA GLY A 105 3.49 -18.26 10.14
C GLY A 105 4.55 -17.25 10.58
N LEU A 106 4.34 -15.94 10.35
CA LEU A 106 5.17 -14.89 10.93
C LEU A 106 4.81 -14.67 12.39
N ASP A 107 5.82 -14.32 13.20
CA ASP A 107 5.60 -13.88 14.57
C ASP A 107 5.09 -12.43 14.60
N ARG A 108 3.98 -12.21 15.32
CA ARG A 108 3.36 -10.89 15.42
C ARG A 108 4.29 -9.86 16.05
N GLN A 109 5.02 -10.25 17.10
CA GLN A 109 5.92 -9.33 17.81
C GLN A 109 7.08 -8.93 16.90
N GLN A 110 7.63 -9.85 16.11
CA GLN A 110 8.63 -9.54 15.09
C GLN A 110 8.15 -8.48 14.09
N MET A 111 6.90 -8.58 13.63
CA MET A 111 6.34 -7.58 12.72
C MET A 111 6.20 -6.22 13.41
N LEU A 112 5.71 -6.19 14.66
CA LEU A 112 5.59 -4.97 15.46
C LEU A 112 6.95 -4.32 15.73
N ASP A 113 7.95 -5.11 16.15
CA ASP A 113 9.31 -4.63 16.41
C ASP A 113 9.93 -4.00 15.16
N LEU A 114 9.70 -4.58 13.98
CA LEU A 114 10.16 -4.00 12.71
C LEU A 114 9.47 -2.66 12.41
N ALA A 115 8.16 -2.56 12.65
CA ALA A 115 7.40 -1.32 12.41
C ALA A 115 7.71 -0.21 13.42
N GLU A 116 8.08 -0.56 14.65
CA GLU A 116 8.44 0.37 15.72
C GLU A 116 9.92 0.78 15.68
N GLY A 117 10.70 0.28 14.70
CA GLY A 117 12.08 0.66 14.48
C GLY A 117 13.10 -0.11 15.32
N GLY A 118 12.72 -1.28 15.87
CA GLY A 118 13.64 -2.19 16.54
C GLY A 118 14.73 -2.75 15.61
N THR A 119 14.42 -2.89 14.33
CA THR A 119 15.39 -3.12 13.25
C THR A 119 15.00 -2.32 12.01
N PRO A 120 15.97 -1.88 11.17
CA PRO A 120 15.64 -1.20 9.94
C PRO A 120 15.05 -2.18 8.90
N PRO A 121 13.99 -1.79 8.15
CA PRO A 121 13.52 -2.58 7.02
C PRO A 121 14.56 -2.57 5.88
N LEU A 122 14.31 -3.38 4.86
CA LEU A 122 15.14 -3.40 3.65
C LEU A 122 15.25 -2.00 3.03
N ARG A 123 16.44 -1.68 2.49
CA ARG A 123 16.75 -0.35 1.94
C ARG A 123 15.72 0.15 0.94
N ASP A 124 15.20 -0.71 0.08
CA ASP A 124 14.25 -0.32 -0.95
C ASP A 124 12.84 -0.08 -0.38
N VAL A 125 12.48 -0.79 0.71
CA VAL A 125 11.28 -0.49 1.52
C VAL A 125 11.47 0.83 2.24
N GLN A 126 12.61 1.06 2.90
CA GLN A 126 12.92 2.32 3.55
C GLN A 126 12.86 3.49 2.55
N SER A 127 13.34 3.28 1.32
CA SER A 127 13.31 4.29 0.26
C SER A 127 11.87 4.67 -0.14
N LEU A 128 10.96 3.69 -0.19
CA LEU A 128 9.53 3.95 -0.38
C LEU A 128 8.98 4.77 0.80
N THR A 129 9.20 4.32 2.03
CA THR A 129 8.71 4.98 3.25
C THR A 129 9.22 6.42 3.36
N ASP A 130 10.52 6.66 3.14
CA ASP A 130 11.13 7.99 3.18
C ASP A 130 10.57 8.91 2.10
N TRP A 131 10.36 8.38 0.88
CA TRP A 131 9.74 9.14 -0.19
C TRP A 131 8.32 9.56 0.16
N VAL A 132 7.51 8.62 0.68
CA VAL A 132 6.11 8.90 1.03
C VAL A 132 6.03 9.87 2.22
N TRP A 133 6.90 9.74 3.23
CA TRP A 133 7.06 10.76 4.28
C TRP A 133 7.43 12.11 3.69
N ARG A 134 8.44 12.18 2.82
CA ARG A 134 8.91 13.45 2.23
C ARG A 134 7.82 14.14 1.42
N VAL A 135 7.15 13.42 0.52
CA VAL A 135 6.13 14.03 -0.36
C VAL A 135 4.92 14.46 0.44
N ASN A 136 4.49 13.67 1.44
CA ASN A 136 3.36 14.06 2.28
C ASN A 136 3.71 15.19 3.24
N THR A 137 4.94 15.28 3.78
CA THR A 137 5.33 16.35 4.72
C THR A 137 5.71 17.67 4.02
N LYS A 138 6.43 17.60 2.90
CA LYS A 138 7.03 18.78 2.23
C LYS A 138 6.38 19.14 0.90
N GLY A 139 5.63 18.23 0.28
CA GLY A 139 4.92 18.49 -0.96
C GLY A 139 3.63 19.30 -0.75
N SER A 140 3.03 19.73 -1.86
CA SER A 140 1.66 20.27 -1.86
C SER A 140 0.63 19.18 -1.53
N LEU A 141 -0.58 19.57 -1.15
CA LEU A 141 -1.69 18.62 -0.98
C LEU A 141 -1.94 17.79 -2.25
N ALA A 142 -1.84 18.42 -3.42
CA ALA A 142 -2.02 17.72 -4.70
C ALA A 142 -0.93 16.65 -4.93
N GLU A 143 0.33 16.93 -4.58
CA GLU A 143 1.43 15.96 -4.69
C GLU A 143 1.25 14.82 -3.69
N ALA A 144 0.85 15.12 -2.46
CA ALA A 144 0.59 14.14 -1.41
C ALA A 144 -0.52 13.16 -1.83
N VAL A 145 -1.70 13.67 -2.18
CA VAL A 145 -2.85 12.84 -2.60
C VAL A 145 -2.57 12.09 -3.91
N ALA A 146 -1.83 12.69 -4.84
CA ALA A 146 -1.41 11.98 -6.06
C ALA A 146 -0.46 10.81 -5.75
N ALA A 147 0.46 10.99 -4.81
CA ALA A 147 1.46 9.99 -4.42
C ALA A 147 0.87 8.83 -3.61
N THR A 148 -0.11 9.09 -2.72
CA THR A 148 -0.70 8.07 -1.83
C THR A 148 -2.03 7.56 -2.35
N SER A 149 -3.08 8.38 -2.28
CA SER A 149 -4.46 7.94 -2.50
C SER A 149 -4.81 7.69 -3.96
N PHE A 150 -4.17 8.37 -4.91
CA PHE A 150 -4.29 8.02 -6.32
C PHE A 150 -3.37 6.86 -6.71
N ALA A 151 -2.06 7.01 -6.51
CA ALA A 151 -1.08 6.06 -7.03
C ALA A 151 -1.00 4.76 -6.22
N ILE A 152 -0.66 4.85 -4.93
CA ILE A 152 -0.40 3.66 -4.09
C ILE A 152 -1.71 2.92 -3.78
N GLU A 153 -2.74 3.60 -3.26
CA GLU A 153 -4.02 2.95 -2.96
C GLU A 153 -4.68 2.40 -4.23
N GLY A 154 -4.61 3.18 -5.33
CA GLY A 154 -5.15 2.75 -6.61
C GLY A 154 -4.50 1.47 -7.15
N VAL A 155 -3.15 1.42 -7.22
CA VAL A 155 -2.47 0.23 -7.72
C VAL A 155 -2.61 -0.94 -6.75
N THR A 156 -2.72 -0.66 -5.46
CA THR A 156 -2.92 -1.68 -4.41
C THR A 156 -4.24 -2.42 -4.63
N GLY A 157 -5.32 -1.74 -4.98
CA GLY A 157 -6.59 -2.41 -5.32
C GLY A 157 -6.46 -3.35 -6.53
N ALA A 158 -5.75 -2.90 -7.57
CA ALA A 158 -5.49 -3.72 -8.75
C ALA A 158 -4.59 -4.94 -8.45
N ILE A 159 -3.53 -4.75 -7.66
CA ILE A 159 -2.65 -5.82 -7.18
C ILE A 159 -3.46 -6.82 -6.36
N ALA A 160 -4.23 -6.36 -5.37
CA ALA A 160 -5.02 -7.22 -4.49
C ALA A 160 -5.96 -8.12 -5.27
N ARG A 161 -6.67 -7.59 -6.28
CA ARG A 161 -7.51 -8.38 -7.20
C ARG A 161 -6.72 -9.47 -7.93
N LYS A 162 -5.55 -9.12 -8.47
CA LYS A 162 -4.70 -10.05 -9.22
C LYS A 162 -4.13 -11.14 -8.31
N VAL A 163 -3.54 -10.78 -7.18
CA VAL A 163 -2.85 -11.74 -6.32
C VAL A 163 -3.81 -12.61 -5.51
N CYS A 164 -5.04 -12.13 -5.24
CA CYS A 164 -6.06 -12.89 -4.53
C CYS A 164 -6.32 -14.27 -5.16
N THR A 165 -6.17 -14.41 -6.48
CA THR A 165 -6.37 -15.70 -7.16
C THR A 165 -5.37 -16.77 -6.75
N GLY A 166 -4.16 -16.39 -6.34
CA GLY A 166 -3.09 -17.31 -5.97
C GLY A 166 -2.96 -17.55 -4.45
N PHE A 167 -3.58 -16.71 -3.63
CA PHE A 167 -3.49 -16.78 -2.17
C PHE A 167 -4.08 -18.07 -1.58
N GLU A 168 -5.24 -18.49 -2.08
CA GLU A 168 -5.95 -19.66 -1.58
C GLU A 168 -5.14 -20.96 -1.75
N ALA A 169 -4.30 -21.03 -2.79
CA ALA A 169 -3.46 -22.19 -3.09
C ALA A 169 -2.34 -22.45 -2.04
N TYR A 170 -2.13 -21.53 -1.09
CA TYR A 170 -1.21 -21.74 0.03
C TYR A 170 -1.84 -22.53 1.19
N ARG A 171 -3.15 -22.81 1.17
CA ARG A 171 -3.88 -23.50 2.25
C ARG A 171 -3.22 -24.79 2.76
N ASP A 172 -2.70 -25.61 1.85
CA ASP A 172 -2.12 -26.91 2.19
C ASP A 172 -0.59 -26.86 2.41
N LYS A 173 0.01 -25.66 2.41
CA LYS A 173 1.45 -25.50 2.62
C LYS A 173 1.78 -25.58 4.12
N PRO A 174 2.86 -26.30 4.50
CA PRO A 174 3.27 -26.36 5.90
C PRO A 174 3.52 -24.98 6.51
N GLY A 175 2.96 -24.75 7.71
CA GLY A 175 3.10 -23.48 8.43
C GLY A 175 2.17 -22.36 7.99
N VAL A 176 1.23 -22.64 7.07
CA VAL A 176 0.19 -21.69 6.65
C VAL A 176 -1.14 -22.06 7.31
N ASP A 177 -1.75 -21.11 7.99
CA ASP A 177 -3.15 -21.15 8.44
C ASP A 177 -3.98 -20.22 7.54
N MET A 178 -4.57 -20.79 6.48
CA MET A 178 -5.41 -20.04 5.55
C MET A 178 -6.86 -20.00 6.04
N ASN A 179 -7.21 -18.93 6.75
CA ASN A 179 -8.55 -18.69 7.29
C ASN A 179 -9.10 -17.30 6.86
N PRO A 180 -10.39 -16.99 7.12
CA PRO A 180 -10.98 -15.72 6.70
C PRO A 180 -10.33 -14.45 7.28
N ARG A 181 -9.57 -14.54 8.38
CA ARG A 181 -8.76 -13.44 8.91
C ARG A 181 -7.47 -13.27 8.12
N THR A 182 -6.77 -14.37 7.80
CA THR A 182 -5.52 -14.37 7.02
C THR A 182 -5.68 -13.62 5.69
N TYR A 183 -6.80 -13.83 5.01
CA TYR A 183 -7.07 -13.22 3.70
C TYR A 183 -7.73 -11.83 3.79
N LYS A 184 -8.07 -11.35 4.99
CA LYS A 184 -8.97 -10.18 5.14
C LYS A 184 -8.45 -8.92 4.46
N TRP A 185 -7.15 -8.60 4.62
CA TRP A 185 -6.56 -7.42 3.98
C TRP A 185 -6.69 -7.49 2.45
N ILE A 186 -6.35 -8.63 1.86
CA ILE A 186 -6.45 -8.88 0.40
C ILE A 186 -7.91 -8.81 -0.06
N ARG A 187 -8.85 -9.35 0.71
CA ARG A 187 -10.28 -9.23 0.41
C ARG A 187 -10.70 -7.78 0.33
N GLU A 188 -10.42 -7.01 1.38
CA GLU A 188 -10.90 -5.63 1.47
C GLU A 188 -10.29 -4.77 0.37
N HIS A 189 -9.01 -4.96 0.03
CA HIS A 189 -8.36 -4.21 -1.04
C HIS A 189 -8.77 -4.69 -2.45
N SER A 190 -9.11 -5.96 -2.62
CA SER A 190 -9.62 -6.47 -3.91
C SER A 190 -11.05 -5.99 -4.20
N HIS A 191 -11.84 -5.77 -3.15
CA HIS A 191 -13.20 -5.23 -3.23
C HIS A 191 -13.25 -3.72 -3.01
N TYR A 192 -12.11 -3.08 -2.69
CA TYR A 192 -12.06 -1.64 -2.48
C TYR A 192 -12.56 -0.97 -3.75
N ASP A 193 -13.61 -0.18 -3.58
CA ASP A 193 -14.37 0.37 -4.69
C ASP A 193 -13.44 1.13 -5.62
N ASP A 194 -13.58 0.87 -6.93
CA ASP A 194 -12.89 1.58 -8.01
C ASP A 194 -13.14 3.12 -7.97
N GLU A 195 -13.93 3.61 -7.02
CA GLU A 195 -14.25 5.01 -6.80
C GLU A 195 -13.23 5.78 -5.95
N HIS A 196 -12.53 5.13 -5.00
CA HIS A 196 -11.66 5.87 -4.08
C HIS A 196 -10.49 6.61 -4.76
N PRO A 197 -9.74 5.98 -5.70
CA PRO A 197 -8.74 6.70 -6.49
C PRO A 197 -9.33 7.77 -7.40
N LYS A 198 -10.62 7.64 -7.80
CA LYS A 198 -11.32 8.65 -8.59
C LYS A 198 -11.65 9.88 -7.75
N PHE A 199 -12.06 9.71 -6.49
CA PHE A 199 -12.25 10.81 -5.55
C PHE A 199 -10.93 11.49 -5.18
N ALA A 200 -9.86 10.72 -4.97
CA ALA A 200 -8.52 11.28 -4.80
C ALA A 200 -8.14 12.18 -5.99
N LEU A 201 -8.46 11.75 -7.21
CA LEU A 201 -8.18 12.51 -8.43
C LEU A 201 -9.00 13.81 -8.53
N GLU A 202 -10.19 13.90 -7.92
CA GLU A 202 -10.90 15.19 -7.82
C GLU A 202 -10.11 16.20 -6.97
N ILE A 203 -9.50 15.76 -5.86
CA ILE A 203 -8.63 16.60 -5.04
C ILE A 203 -7.40 17.03 -5.86
N VAL A 204 -6.74 16.08 -6.53
CA VAL A 204 -5.57 16.40 -7.38
C VAL A 204 -5.95 17.42 -8.45
N LYS A 205 -7.10 17.26 -9.12
CA LYS A 205 -7.60 18.21 -10.12
C LYS A 205 -7.89 19.58 -9.54
N HIS A 206 -8.45 19.65 -8.34
CA HIS A 206 -8.78 20.89 -7.66
C HIS A 206 -7.54 21.70 -7.32
N TYR A 207 -6.47 21.05 -6.84
CA TYR A 207 -5.28 21.74 -6.35
C TYR A 207 -4.17 21.88 -7.41
N ALA A 208 -4.10 21.03 -8.45
CA ALA A 208 -3.06 21.10 -9.50
C ALA A 208 -3.45 22.03 -10.67
N ILE A 209 -3.62 23.32 -10.40
CA ILE A 209 -4.21 24.28 -11.35
C ILE A 209 -3.23 24.87 -12.38
N THR A 210 -1.93 24.64 -12.24
CA THR A 210 -0.91 25.12 -13.20
C THR A 210 -0.19 23.97 -13.88
N PRO A 211 0.35 24.16 -15.11
CA PRO A 211 1.14 23.13 -15.78
C PRO A 211 2.35 22.65 -14.96
N ARG A 212 2.94 23.52 -14.13
CA ARG A 212 4.02 23.13 -13.22
C ARG A 212 3.53 22.15 -12.17
N MET A 213 2.42 22.47 -11.50
CA MET A 213 1.81 21.61 -10.47
C MET A 213 1.35 20.28 -11.06
N GLN A 214 0.78 20.29 -12.26
CA GLN A 214 0.38 19.07 -12.98
C GLN A 214 1.58 18.14 -13.24
N ARG A 215 2.73 18.68 -13.65
CA ARG A 215 3.96 17.89 -13.79
C ARG A 215 4.47 17.36 -12.45
N GLN A 216 4.35 18.14 -11.37
CA GLN A 216 4.76 17.71 -10.03
C GLN A 216 3.93 16.53 -9.53
N VAL A 217 2.59 16.58 -9.68
CA VAL A 217 1.72 15.45 -9.28
C VAL A 217 1.94 14.20 -10.13
N MET A 218 2.20 14.37 -11.44
CA MET A 218 2.58 13.25 -12.32
C MET A 218 3.87 12.58 -11.86
N TYR A 219 4.90 13.39 -11.56
CA TYR A 219 6.17 12.88 -11.03
C TYR A 219 5.97 12.20 -9.68
N ALA A 220 5.17 12.79 -8.79
CA ALA A 220 4.91 12.24 -7.46
C ALA A 220 4.25 10.86 -7.53
N ALA A 221 3.19 10.73 -8.36
CA ALA A 221 2.51 9.46 -8.62
C ALA A 221 3.46 8.42 -9.22
N LYS A 222 4.19 8.78 -10.30
CA LYS A 222 5.18 7.89 -10.93
C LYS A 222 6.20 7.38 -9.92
N ARG A 223 6.79 8.29 -9.13
CA ARG A 223 7.86 7.93 -8.19
C ARG A 223 7.37 6.99 -7.09
N SER A 224 6.16 7.18 -6.61
CA SER A 224 5.53 6.26 -5.66
C SER A 224 5.38 4.84 -6.24
N LEU A 225 4.91 4.72 -7.48
CA LEU A 225 4.78 3.41 -8.15
C LEU A 225 6.13 2.73 -8.35
N GLU A 226 7.16 3.47 -8.79
CA GLU A 226 8.51 2.94 -8.98
C GLU A 226 9.11 2.38 -7.67
N LEU A 227 8.97 3.14 -6.57
CA LEU A 227 9.49 2.73 -5.28
C LEU A 227 8.69 1.59 -4.66
N LEU A 228 7.37 1.56 -4.84
CA LEU A 228 6.55 0.44 -4.42
C LEU A 228 6.96 -0.84 -5.15
N HIS A 229 7.20 -0.76 -6.46
CA HIS A 229 7.65 -1.91 -7.24
C HIS A 229 8.99 -2.46 -6.72
N LEU A 230 9.98 -1.58 -6.49
CA LEU A 230 11.27 -1.99 -5.94
C LEU A 230 11.13 -2.61 -4.55
N ALA A 231 10.34 -1.99 -3.67
CA ALA A 231 10.08 -2.50 -2.32
C ALA A 231 9.48 -3.92 -2.36
N LEU A 232 8.47 -4.17 -3.21
CA LEU A 232 7.82 -5.48 -3.33
C LEU A 232 8.76 -6.55 -3.90
N VAL A 233 9.51 -6.23 -4.95
CA VAL A 233 10.47 -7.15 -5.57
C VAL A 233 11.58 -7.53 -4.59
N THR A 234 12.25 -6.55 -3.99
CA THR A 234 13.38 -6.78 -3.07
C THR A 234 12.93 -7.54 -1.82
N SER A 235 11.72 -7.27 -1.32
CA SER A 235 11.20 -7.96 -0.15
C SER A 235 10.84 -9.43 -0.41
N THR A 236 10.51 -9.77 -1.65
CA THR A 236 10.25 -11.16 -2.04
C THR A 236 11.54 -11.96 -2.20
N GLN A 237 12.64 -11.32 -2.56
CA GLN A 237 13.95 -11.96 -2.77
C GLN A 237 14.73 -12.17 -1.47
N THR A 238 14.29 -11.56 -0.36
CA THR A 238 14.96 -11.67 0.94
C THR A 238 14.17 -12.59 1.87
N LEU A 239 14.80 -13.66 2.34
CA LEU A 239 14.17 -14.59 3.27
C LEU A 239 14.13 -13.99 4.68
N PRO A 240 13.03 -14.16 5.44
CA PRO A 240 12.99 -13.79 6.85
C PRO A 240 14.11 -14.50 7.62
N ALA A 241 14.78 -13.78 8.51
CA ALA A 241 15.73 -14.41 9.43
C ALA A 241 14.97 -15.45 10.28
N LYS A 242 15.42 -16.71 10.28
CA LYS A 242 14.89 -17.72 11.21
C LYS A 242 15.17 -17.22 12.63
N MET A 243 14.13 -17.13 13.46
CA MET A 243 14.36 -17.05 14.90
C MET A 243 15.19 -18.27 15.33
N PRO A 244 16.26 -18.09 16.12
CA PRO A 244 16.93 -19.23 16.72
C PRO A 244 15.88 -19.99 17.51
N ALA A 245 15.78 -21.30 17.27
CA ALA A 245 14.93 -22.18 18.07
C ALA A 245 15.25 -21.88 19.53
N SER A 246 14.25 -21.42 20.29
CA SER A 246 14.41 -21.19 21.71
C SER A 246 15.02 -22.46 22.28
N LEU A 247 16.24 -22.38 22.80
CA LEU A 247 16.82 -23.47 23.57
C LEU A 247 15.82 -23.75 24.67
N SER A 248 15.12 -24.87 24.53
CA SER A 248 14.36 -25.50 25.60
C SER A 248 15.27 -25.45 26.81
N ARG A 249 14.90 -24.67 27.82
CA ARG A 249 15.55 -24.77 29.13
C ARG A 249 15.19 -26.15 29.66
N GLU A 250 15.97 -27.15 29.25
CA GLU A 250 16.27 -28.28 30.12
C GLU A 250 17.13 -27.73 31.25
N ALA A 251 16.56 -27.70 32.46
CA ALA A 251 17.26 -28.09 33.67
C ALA A 251 16.34 -27.95 34.89
N ALA A 252 16.10 -29.12 35.51
CA ALA A 252 16.08 -29.41 36.95
C ALA A 252 15.12 -28.64 37.87
#